data_AF-A0A847D0K9-F1
#
_entry.id   AF-A0A847D0K9-F1
#
_cell.length_a   1.000
_cell.length_b   1.000
_cell.length_c   1.000
_cell.angle_alpha   90.00
_cell.angle_beta   90.00
_cell.angle_gamma   90.00
#
_symmetry.space_group_name_H-M   'P 1'
#
loop_
_entity.id
_entity.type
_entity.pdbx_description
1 polymer ?
#
loop_
_entity_poly.entity_id
_entity_poly.type
_entity_poly.pdbx_seq_one_letter_code
_entity_poly.pdbx_strand_id
1 'polypeptide(L)'
;MENILDRETVFPEEEEKNEEAISYKEISCSSFEEAVEKVVTEEDYNRIILCDIDGVLFGNKDKAPLYSLIKKSEIEDQTQGYLWNLREIYGDRVVIVTNRNPRLNLFLSSRYLINKTEEVKENNGPELKVFHSLLKQVPFLARKEKEKFLEYAGSILPHNRELLITSIEDWSVVSLNRKSFLINISKELSKRYGIKSGIINYVIKK
;
A
#
# COMPACT_ATOMS: atom_id res chain seq x y z
N MET A 1 -55.36 32.89 -25.72
CA MET A 1 -53.95 32.86 -26.17
C MET A 1 -53.11 32.72 -24.93
N GLU A 2 -52.63 31.51 -24.71
CA GLU A 2 -51.88 31.12 -23.51
C GLU A 2 -50.50 31.78 -23.48
N ASN A 3 -50.16 32.32 -22.32
CA ASN A 3 -48.87 32.90 -22.01
C ASN A 3 -47.90 31.75 -21.74
N ILE A 4 -47.03 31.45 -22.71
CA ILE A 4 -45.92 30.52 -22.54
C ILE A 4 -44.67 31.37 -22.44
N LEU A 5 -44.23 31.66 -21.22
CA LEU A 5 -42.81 31.76 -20.84
C LEU A 5 -42.75 31.82 -19.31
N ASP A 6 -41.64 31.34 -18.76
CA ASP A 6 -41.26 31.36 -17.34
C ASP A 6 -41.77 30.18 -16.49
N ARG A 7 -41.31 28.98 -16.85
CA ARG A 7 -40.92 28.00 -15.83
C ARG A 7 -39.40 27.99 -15.74
N GLU A 8 -38.86 28.73 -14.80
CA GLU A 8 -37.49 28.49 -14.33
C GLU A 8 -37.43 27.08 -13.76
N THR A 9 -36.82 26.17 -14.51
CA THR A 9 -36.36 24.89 -13.99
C THR A 9 -35.28 25.18 -12.94
N VAL A 10 -35.68 25.19 -11.68
CA VAL A 10 -34.77 25.09 -10.55
C VAL A 10 -34.19 23.68 -10.58
N PHE A 11 -32.99 23.54 -11.13
CA PHE A 11 -32.20 22.34 -10.95
C PHE A 11 -31.81 22.28 -9.47
N PRO A 12 -32.01 21.14 -8.78
CA PRO A 12 -31.44 20.99 -7.45
C PRO A 12 -29.93 21.17 -7.59
N GLU A 13 -29.37 22.14 -6.86
CA GLU A 13 -27.94 22.24 -6.66
C GLU A 13 -27.48 20.89 -6.11
N GLU A 14 -26.71 20.16 -6.92
CA GLU A 14 -25.99 19.00 -6.41
C GLU A 14 -25.09 19.55 -5.30
N GLU A 15 -25.41 19.23 -4.04
CA GLU A 15 -24.48 19.43 -2.94
C GLU A 15 -23.18 18.71 -3.31
N GLU A 16 -22.22 19.47 -3.84
CA GLU A 16 -20.84 19.05 -3.94
C GLU A 16 -20.43 18.69 -2.51
N LYS A 17 -20.45 17.40 -2.20
CA LYS A 17 -19.76 16.88 -1.04
C LYS A 17 -18.34 17.38 -1.18
N ASN A 18 -17.98 18.38 -0.38
CA ASN A 18 -16.61 18.79 -0.14
C ASN A 18 -15.86 17.56 0.39
N GLU A 19 -15.40 16.69 -0.51
CA GLU A 19 -14.41 15.67 -0.20
C GLU A 19 -13.16 16.45 0.20
N GLU A 20 -12.89 16.52 1.51
CA GLU A 20 -11.62 17.04 2.01
C GLU A 20 -10.48 16.41 1.20
N ALA A 21 -9.65 17.26 0.57
CA ALA A 21 -8.60 16.81 -0.30
C ALA A 21 -7.59 15.96 0.50
N ILE A 22 -7.50 14.66 0.16
CA ILE A 22 -6.54 13.73 0.78
C ILE A 22 -5.12 14.24 0.51
N SER A 23 -4.37 14.53 1.57
CA SER A 23 -2.97 14.96 1.45
C SER A 23 -2.11 13.81 0.93
N TYR A 24 -1.22 14.11 -0.02
CA TYR A 24 -0.32 13.14 -0.63
C TYR A 24 1.06 13.76 -0.84
N LYS A 25 2.09 13.12 -0.30
CA LYS A 25 3.49 13.53 -0.43
C LYS A 25 4.34 12.36 -0.91
N GLU A 26 5.19 12.59 -1.91
CA GLU A 26 6.25 11.64 -2.29
C GLU A 26 7.59 12.09 -1.73
N ILE A 27 8.36 11.13 -1.22
CA ILE A 27 9.73 11.30 -0.75
C ILE A 27 10.59 10.33 -1.54
N SER A 28 11.66 10.81 -2.18
CA SER A 28 12.58 9.92 -2.89
C SER A 28 13.62 9.34 -1.93
N CYS A 29 13.91 8.05 -2.10
CA CYS A 29 14.90 7.30 -1.34
C CYS A 29 15.79 6.50 -2.31
N SER A 30 17.03 6.24 -1.92
CA SER A 30 17.97 5.41 -2.68
C SER A 30 17.79 3.91 -2.39
N SER A 31 17.28 3.56 -1.21
CA SER A 31 17.04 2.18 -0.80
C SER A 31 15.84 2.03 0.15
N PHE A 32 15.50 0.78 0.50
CA PHE A 32 14.48 0.48 1.49
C PHE A 32 14.93 0.92 2.88
N GLU A 33 16.19 0.69 3.20
CA GLU A 33 16.82 1.03 4.47
C GLU A 33 16.74 2.53 4.74
N GLU A 34 17.08 3.37 3.76
CA GLU A 34 16.94 4.83 3.87
C GLU A 34 15.48 5.26 4.10
N ALA A 35 14.52 4.59 3.44
CA ALA A 35 13.10 4.85 3.65
C ALA A 35 12.68 4.50 5.09
N VAL A 36 13.13 3.35 5.61
CA VAL A 36 12.89 2.95 6.99
C VAL A 36 13.49 3.95 7.96
N GLU A 37 14.76 4.36 7.78
CA GLU A 37 15.42 5.36 8.63
C GLU A 37 14.62 6.66 8.70
N LYS A 38 14.14 7.16 7.56
CA LYS A 38 13.29 8.35 7.53
C LYS A 38 11.99 8.13 8.30
N VAL A 39 11.30 7.01 8.07
CA VAL A 39 10.03 6.68 8.75
C VAL A 39 10.20 6.58 10.27
N VAL A 40 11.27 5.95 10.77
CA VAL A 40 11.49 5.77 12.22
C VAL A 40 11.94 7.05 12.92
N THR A 41 12.48 8.03 12.18
CA THR A 41 12.86 9.33 12.74
C THR A 41 11.70 10.34 12.83
N GLU A 42 10.55 10.02 12.24
CA GLU A 42 9.37 10.89 12.30
C GLU A 42 8.63 10.76 13.63
N GLU A 43 8.16 11.87 14.18
CA GLU A 43 7.47 11.89 15.50
C GLU A 43 6.04 11.32 15.46
N ASP A 44 5.42 11.23 14.28
CA ASP A 44 4.05 10.73 14.14
C ASP A 44 4.02 9.20 13.97
N TYR A 45 3.77 8.49 15.07
CA TYR A 45 3.65 7.03 15.06
C TYR A 45 2.27 6.51 14.67
N ASN A 46 1.27 7.38 14.48
CA ASN A 46 -0.10 6.93 14.17
C ASN A 46 -0.28 6.64 12.67
N ARG A 47 0.41 5.59 12.21
CA ARG A 47 0.45 5.21 10.79
C ARG A 47 0.28 3.72 10.55
N ILE A 48 -0.15 3.39 9.34
CA ILE A 48 -0.03 2.05 8.73
C ILE A 48 1.08 2.10 7.68
N ILE A 49 1.94 1.09 7.67
CA ILE A 49 3.10 1.00 6.78
C ILE A 49 2.87 -0.12 5.78
N LEU A 50 2.90 0.24 4.50
CA LEU A 50 2.67 -0.63 3.36
C LEU A 50 4.00 -0.82 2.62
N CYS A 51 4.63 -1.98 2.74
CA CYS A 51 5.88 -2.29 2.05
C CYS A 51 5.61 -3.12 0.78
N ASP A 52 6.12 -2.71 -0.38
CA ASP A 52 6.10 -3.56 -1.58
C ASP A 52 7.13 -4.69 -1.50
N ILE A 53 6.99 -5.69 -2.38
CA ILE A 53 7.98 -6.77 -2.55
C ILE A 53 9.00 -6.35 -3.62
N ASP A 54 8.51 -5.97 -4.80
CA ASP A 54 9.34 -5.83 -5.99
C ASP A 54 10.17 -4.54 -5.99
N GLY A 55 11.50 -4.65 -6.01
CA GLY A 55 12.42 -3.51 -5.98
C GLY A 55 12.61 -2.90 -4.58
N VAL A 56 11.83 -3.37 -3.60
CA VAL A 56 11.86 -2.96 -2.19
C VAL A 56 12.49 -4.05 -1.33
N LEU A 57 11.75 -5.13 -1.02
CA LEU A 57 12.27 -6.26 -0.24
C LEU A 57 13.16 -7.20 -1.05
N PHE A 58 12.91 -7.28 -2.37
CA PHE A 58 13.77 -8.00 -3.30
C PHE A 58 14.36 -7.04 -4.33
N GLY A 59 15.54 -7.38 -4.82
CA GLY A 59 16.24 -6.59 -5.83
C GLY A 59 15.48 -6.51 -7.15
N ASN A 60 15.81 -5.49 -7.96
CA ASN A 60 15.17 -5.30 -9.28
C ASN A 60 15.37 -6.49 -10.23
N LYS A 61 16.44 -7.28 -10.04
CA LYS A 61 16.73 -8.48 -10.84
C LYS A 61 15.75 -9.62 -10.53
N ASP A 62 15.16 -9.64 -9.34
CA ASP A 62 14.24 -10.70 -8.88
C ASP A 62 12.82 -10.56 -9.45
N LYS A 63 12.54 -9.41 -10.09
CA LYS A 63 11.35 -9.18 -10.91
C LYS A 63 11.24 -10.20 -12.05
N ALA A 64 12.37 -10.68 -12.58
CA ALA A 64 12.39 -11.64 -13.66
C ALA A 64 11.97 -13.05 -13.18
N PRO A 65 10.98 -13.72 -13.82
CA PRO A 65 10.39 -14.98 -13.33
C PRO A 65 11.38 -16.13 -13.14
N LEU A 66 12.35 -16.25 -14.05
CA LEU A 66 13.33 -17.33 -14.04
C LEU A 66 14.52 -17.01 -13.15
N TYR A 67 14.87 -15.72 -13.01
CA TYR A 67 16.04 -15.31 -12.24
C TYR A 67 15.89 -15.67 -10.77
N SER A 68 14.74 -15.32 -10.18
CA SER A 68 14.54 -15.53 -8.74
C SER A 68 14.47 -16.99 -8.33
N LEU A 69 13.99 -17.86 -9.21
CA LEU A 69 13.97 -19.30 -8.98
C LEU A 69 15.37 -19.91 -9.11
N ILE A 70 16.11 -19.54 -10.15
CA ILE A 70 17.46 -20.08 -10.42
C ILE A 70 18.46 -19.62 -9.35
N LYS A 71 18.36 -18.36 -8.93
CA LYS A 71 19.24 -17.77 -7.92
C LYS A 71 18.79 -17.99 -6.50
N LYS A 72 17.62 -18.61 -6.29
CA LYS A 72 17.01 -18.78 -4.97
C LYS A 72 17.00 -17.45 -4.22
N SER A 73 16.38 -16.43 -4.82
CA SER A 73 16.39 -15.10 -4.23
C SER A 73 15.85 -15.13 -2.81
N GLU A 74 16.53 -14.41 -1.94
CA GLU A 74 16.24 -14.25 -0.52
C GLU A 74 16.27 -12.76 -0.22
N ILE A 75 15.52 -12.35 0.80
CA ILE A 75 15.60 -10.98 1.32
C ILE A 75 16.94 -10.87 2.05
N GLU A 76 17.74 -9.88 1.71
CA GLU A 76 19.05 -9.68 2.33
C GLU A 76 18.91 -9.48 3.85
N ASP A 77 19.83 -10.03 4.66
CA ASP A 77 19.78 -9.97 6.13
C ASP A 77 19.62 -8.53 6.65
N GLN A 78 20.29 -7.57 6.00
CA GLN A 78 20.14 -6.16 6.31
C GLN A 78 18.69 -5.70 6.10
N THR A 79 18.12 -5.94 4.93
CA THR A 79 16.73 -5.59 4.61
C THR A 79 15.74 -6.27 5.56
N GLN A 80 15.98 -7.53 5.96
CA GLN A 80 15.19 -8.21 6.99
C GLN A 80 15.27 -7.49 8.35
N GLY A 81 16.48 -7.08 8.75
CA GLY A 81 16.69 -6.32 9.99
C GLY A 81 15.93 -4.98 10.01
N TYR A 82 15.94 -4.23 8.91
CA TYR A 82 15.16 -2.98 8.80
C TYR A 82 13.64 -3.22 8.77
N LEU A 83 13.19 -4.30 8.11
CA LEU A 83 11.78 -4.69 8.14
C LEU A 83 11.35 -5.05 9.57
N TRP A 84 12.22 -5.70 10.35
CA TRP A 84 11.93 -5.99 11.75
C TRP A 84 11.93 -4.77 12.65
N ASN A 85 12.86 -3.84 12.46
CA ASN A 85 12.84 -2.57 13.18
C ASN A 85 11.48 -1.84 12.98
N LEU A 86 10.96 -1.80 11.74
CA LEU A 86 9.59 -1.30 11.51
C LEU A 86 8.54 -2.07 12.30
N ARG A 87 8.61 -3.41 12.31
CA ARG A 87 7.63 -4.25 13.00
C ARG A 87 7.67 -4.07 14.51
N GLU A 88 8.85 -3.93 15.10
CA GLU A 88 9.03 -3.67 16.53
C GLU A 88 8.39 -2.34 16.95
N ILE A 89 8.54 -1.30 16.11
CA ILE A 89 7.99 0.04 16.39
C ILE A 89 6.48 0.10 16.14
N TYR A 90 6.00 -0.44 15.02
CA TYR A 90 4.64 -0.20 14.52
C TYR A 90 3.69 -1.39 14.69
N GLY A 91 4.19 -2.54 15.14
CA GLY A 91 3.37 -3.72 15.39
C GLY A 91 2.61 -4.16 14.14
N ASP A 92 1.35 -4.59 14.32
CA ASP A 92 0.51 -5.19 13.28
C ASP A 92 0.17 -4.23 12.13
N ARG A 93 0.59 -2.97 12.26
CA ARG A 93 0.42 -1.91 11.26
C ARG A 93 1.50 -1.94 10.18
N VAL A 94 2.50 -2.82 10.27
CA VAL A 94 3.43 -3.10 9.16
C VAL A 94 2.88 -4.26 8.34
N VAL A 95 2.58 -4.00 7.08
CA VAL A 95 2.03 -5.00 6.16
C VAL A 95 2.79 -5.00 4.84
N ILE A 96 2.87 -6.17 4.23
CA ILE A 96 3.40 -6.32 2.88
C ILE A 96 2.25 -6.24 1.89
N VAL A 97 2.39 -5.42 0.85
CA VAL A 97 1.38 -5.22 -0.20
C VAL A 97 1.99 -5.41 -1.58
N THR A 98 1.47 -6.33 -2.40
CA THR A 98 2.05 -6.60 -3.72
C THR A 98 1.01 -6.85 -4.81
N ASN A 99 1.40 -6.57 -6.07
CA ASN A 99 0.65 -6.97 -7.26
C ASN A 99 0.85 -8.44 -7.63
N ARG A 100 1.89 -9.10 -7.10
CA ARG A 100 2.18 -10.50 -7.40
C ARG A 100 0.99 -11.36 -7.04
N ASN A 101 0.63 -12.28 -7.93
CA ASN A 101 -0.48 -13.20 -7.72
C ASN A 101 0.06 -14.64 -7.65
N PRO A 102 0.07 -15.29 -6.48
CA PRO A 102 0.63 -16.64 -6.31
C PRO A 102 -0.20 -17.72 -7.00
N ARG A 103 -1.44 -17.41 -7.42
CA ARG A 103 -2.34 -18.35 -8.12
C ARG A 103 -2.19 -18.32 -9.64
N LEU A 104 -1.53 -17.30 -10.19
CA LEU A 104 -1.31 -17.19 -11.63
C LEU A 104 0.06 -17.74 -11.99
N ASN A 105 0.08 -18.85 -12.73
CA ASN A 105 1.31 -19.53 -13.18
C ASN A 105 2.15 -18.72 -14.18
N LEU A 106 1.69 -17.55 -14.63
CA LEU A 106 2.44 -16.68 -15.55
C LEU A 106 3.75 -16.17 -14.95
N PHE A 107 3.89 -16.21 -13.63
CA PHE A 107 5.10 -15.82 -12.91
C PHE A 107 5.38 -16.86 -11.82
N LEU A 108 6.05 -17.98 -12.15
CA LEU A 108 6.46 -18.99 -11.16
C LEU A 108 7.21 -18.37 -9.96
N SER A 109 7.89 -17.24 -10.17
CA SER A 109 8.51 -16.44 -9.10
C SER A 109 7.53 -15.80 -8.12
N SER A 110 6.27 -15.57 -8.47
CA SER A 110 5.31 -14.89 -7.59
C SER A 110 5.00 -15.72 -6.35
N ARG A 111 4.70 -17.02 -6.52
CA ARG A 111 4.48 -17.91 -5.38
C ARG A 111 5.77 -18.07 -4.56
N TYR A 112 6.90 -18.23 -5.23
CA TYR A 112 8.19 -18.35 -4.56
C TYR A 112 8.53 -17.12 -3.70
N LEU A 113 8.42 -15.92 -4.25
CA LEU A 113 8.76 -14.69 -3.53
C LEU A 113 7.78 -14.37 -2.40
N ILE A 114 6.48 -14.66 -2.59
CA ILE A 114 5.50 -14.54 -1.50
C ILE A 114 5.84 -15.49 -0.36
N ASN A 115 6.10 -16.77 -0.65
CA ASN A 115 6.52 -17.72 0.37
C ASN A 115 7.79 -17.26 1.09
N LYS A 116 8.77 -16.73 0.35
CA LYS A 116 10.02 -16.21 0.93
C LYS A 116 9.80 -14.99 1.83
N THR A 117 8.83 -14.14 1.51
CA THR A 117 8.42 -13.05 2.40
C THR A 117 7.71 -13.57 3.65
N GLU A 118 6.84 -14.57 3.53
CA GLU A 118 6.14 -15.20 4.67
C GLU A 118 7.09 -16.02 5.56
N GLU A 119 8.22 -16.50 5.02
CA GLU A 119 9.28 -17.17 5.77
C GLU A 119 10.04 -16.22 6.71
N VAL A 120 9.99 -14.90 6.47
CA VAL A 120 10.57 -13.90 7.38
C VAL A 120 9.75 -13.87 8.66
N LYS A 121 10.26 -14.55 9.69
CA LYS A 121 9.65 -14.64 11.02
C LYS A 121 10.72 -14.57 12.11
N GLU A 122 10.37 -13.96 13.24
CA GLU A 122 11.14 -14.10 14.47
C GLU A 122 10.63 -15.31 15.26
N ASN A 123 11.49 -15.97 16.04
CA ASN A 123 11.08 -17.09 16.89
C ASN A 123 10.03 -16.60 17.91
N ASN A 124 8.80 -17.15 17.82
CA ASN A 124 7.63 -16.71 18.60
C ASN A 124 7.17 -15.26 18.32
N GLY A 125 7.68 -14.63 17.27
CA GLY A 125 7.24 -13.32 16.83
C GLY A 125 5.91 -13.38 16.07
N PRO A 126 5.16 -12.27 16.03
CA PRO A 126 3.92 -12.20 15.26
C PRO A 126 4.20 -12.27 13.76
N GLU A 127 3.29 -12.92 13.02
CA GLU A 127 3.39 -13.09 11.58
C GLU A 127 3.34 -11.74 10.83
N LEU A 128 4.16 -11.59 9.78
CA LEU A 128 4.02 -10.50 8.82
C LEU A 128 2.80 -10.75 7.93
N LYS A 129 1.84 -9.81 7.91
CA LYS A 129 0.68 -9.93 7.05
C LYS A 129 1.02 -9.53 5.62
N VAL A 130 0.82 -10.47 4.69
CA VAL A 130 1.06 -10.30 3.26
C VAL A 130 -0.27 -10.22 2.50
N PHE A 131 -0.51 -9.09 1.85
CA PHE A 131 -1.64 -8.86 0.95
C PHE A 131 -1.15 -8.85 -0.50
N HIS A 132 -1.48 -9.91 -1.22
CA HIS A 132 -1.04 -10.13 -2.59
C HIS A 132 -2.19 -9.95 -3.59
N SER A 133 -1.88 -9.96 -4.88
CA SER A 133 -2.83 -9.80 -5.99
C SER A 133 -3.65 -8.50 -5.94
N LEU A 134 -3.11 -7.42 -5.37
CA LEU A 134 -3.87 -6.17 -5.16
C LEU A 134 -4.16 -5.39 -6.44
N LEU A 135 -3.47 -5.71 -7.55
CA LEU A 135 -3.58 -5.03 -8.84
C LEU A 135 -3.64 -3.50 -8.69
N LYS A 136 -2.68 -2.93 -7.95
CA LYS A 136 -2.57 -1.50 -7.61
C LYS A 136 -2.75 -0.57 -8.82
N GLN A 137 -2.41 -1.02 -10.03
CA GLN A 137 -2.56 -0.24 -11.27
C GLN A 137 -4.00 -0.18 -11.82
N VAL A 138 -4.82 -1.19 -11.52
CA VAL A 138 -6.22 -1.35 -11.96
C VAL A 138 -7.07 -1.82 -10.76
N PRO A 139 -7.19 -0.98 -9.70
CA PRO A 139 -7.69 -1.39 -8.39
C PRO A 139 -9.12 -1.93 -8.40
N PHE A 140 -9.90 -1.61 -9.42
CA PHE A 140 -11.27 -2.11 -9.63
C PHE A 140 -11.33 -3.62 -9.98
N LEU A 141 -10.25 -4.22 -10.48
CA LEU A 141 -10.22 -5.64 -10.87
C LEU A 141 -9.91 -6.59 -9.71
N ALA A 142 -9.29 -6.11 -8.63
CA ALA A 142 -8.89 -6.92 -7.46
C ALA A 142 -9.77 -6.64 -6.23
N ARG A 143 -11.09 -6.49 -6.43
CA ARG A 143 -12.02 -6.05 -5.38
C ARG A 143 -11.96 -6.91 -4.13
N LYS A 144 -11.90 -8.24 -4.27
CA LYS A 144 -11.92 -9.19 -3.13
C LYS A 144 -10.64 -9.11 -2.30
N GLU A 145 -9.49 -9.03 -2.93
CA GLU A 145 -8.19 -8.95 -2.26
C GLU A 145 -8.00 -7.59 -1.59
N LYS A 146 -8.46 -6.52 -2.24
CA LYS A 146 -8.52 -5.19 -1.63
C LYS A 146 -9.47 -5.16 -0.43
N GLU A 147 -10.62 -5.83 -0.52
CA GLU A 147 -11.59 -5.92 0.58
C GLU A 147 -10.95 -6.51 1.84
N LYS A 148 -10.21 -7.62 1.69
CA LYS A 148 -9.49 -8.26 2.81
C LYS A 148 -8.50 -7.31 3.47
N PHE A 149 -7.76 -6.53 2.67
CA PHE A 149 -6.83 -5.55 3.19
C PHE A 149 -7.57 -4.42 3.94
N LEU A 150 -8.68 -3.92 3.40
CA LEU A 150 -9.48 -2.87 4.04
C LEU A 150 -10.13 -3.35 5.34
N GLU A 151 -10.63 -4.59 5.39
CA GLU A 151 -11.15 -5.22 6.61
C GLU A 151 -10.06 -5.34 7.68
N TYR A 152 -8.88 -5.83 7.29
CA TYR A 152 -7.75 -5.93 8.20
C TYR A 152 -7.34 -4.57 8.73
N ALA A 153 -7.07 -3.60 7.85
CA ALA A 153 -6.67 -2.25 8.24
C ALA A 153 -7.73 -1.59 9.15
N GLY A 154 -9.02 -1.72 8.81
CA GLY A 154 -10.10 -1.21 9.66
C GLY A 154 -10.16 -1.86 11.04
N SER A 155 -9.72 -3.11 11.19
CA SER A 155 -9.74 -3.83 12.47
C SER A 155 -8.59 -3.47 13.42
N ILE A 156 -7.44 -3.02 12.90
CA ILE A 156 -6.24 -2.73 13.70
C ILE A 156 -5.99 -1.24 13.93
N LEU A 157 -6.67 -0.38 13.15
CA LEU A 157 -6.46 1.06 13.20
C LEU A 157 -7.48 1.72 14.15
N PRO A 158 -7.05 2.72 14.95
CA PRO A 158 -7.95 3.41 15.84
C PRO A 158 -8.96 4.21 15.02
N HIS A 159 -10.25 3.97 15.25
CA HIS A 159 -11.32 4.77 14.66
C HIS A 159 -11.27 6.22 15.19
N ASN A 160 -11.66 7.19 14.36
CA ASN A 160 -11.79 8.61 14.71
C ASN A 160 -10.48 9.35 15.06
N ARG A 161 -9.35 8.95 14.46
CA ARG A 161 -8.10 9.73 14.49
C ARG A 161 -7.58 9.97 13.08
N GLU A 162 -6.90 11.09 12.89
CA GLU A 162 -6.08 11.30 11.71
C GLU A 162 -4.92 10.30 11.74
N LEU A 163 -4.75 9.59 10.63
CA LEU A 163 -3.77 8.53 10.42
C LEU A 163 -2.88 8.88 9.22
N LEU A 164 -1.64 8.43 9.21
CA LEU A 164 -0.85 8.38 7.98
C LEU A 164 -0.87 6.99 7.34
N ILE A 165 -1.14 6.93 6.04
CA ILE A 165 -0.78 5.78 5.21
C ILE A 165 0.63 6.03 4.69
N THR A 166 1.58 5.27 5.20
CA THR A 166 2.96 5.26 4.70
C THR A 166 3.13 4.12 3.71
N SER A 167 3.57 4.43 2.50
CA SER A 167 3.92 3.44 1.48
C SER A 167 5.43 3.47 1.24
N ILE A 168 6.06 2.30 1.10
CA ILE A 168 7.43 2.16 0.65
C ILE A 168 7.42 1.29 -0.62
N GLU A 169 7.70 1.90 -1.76
CA GLU A 169 7.60 1.24 -3.08
C GLU A 169 8.79 1.60 -3.99
N ASP A 170 9.05 0.74 -4.97
CA ASP A 170 10.06 1.01 -6.00
C ASP A 170 9.49 1.88 -7.13
N TRP A 171 10.31 2.81 -7.62
CA TRP A 171 10.00 3.58 -8.81
C TRP A 171 10.02 2.66 -10.02
N SER A 172 8.84 2.33 -10.52
CA SER A 172 8.68 1.60 -11.76
C SER A 172 7.83 2.41 -12.75
N VAL A 173 8.24 2.37 -14.03
CA VAL A 173 7.46 2.95 -15.13
C VAL A 173 6.07 2.30 -15.24
N VAL A 174 5.90 1.06 -14.77
CA VAL A 174 4.57 0.44 -14.72
C VAL A 174 3.74 0.92 -13.53
N SER A 175 4.33 1.48 -12.46
CA SER A 175 3.58 1.99 -11.29
C SER A 175 3.09 3.45 -11.45
N LEU A 176 2.79 3.91 -12.66
CA LEU A 176 2.27 5.26 -12.93
C LEU A 176 0.99 5.62 -12.14
N ASN A 177 0.23 4.61 -11.70
CA ASN A 177 -0.99 4.79 -10.88
C ASN A 177 -0.77 4.60 -9.36
N ARG A 178 0.47 4.68 -8.86
CA ARG A 178 0.81 4.48 -7.43
C ARG A 178 -0.04 5.32 -6.48
N LYS A 179 -0.23 6.61 -6.82
CA LYS A 179 -1.04 7.56 -6.06
C LYS A 179 -2.52 7.13 -6.00
N SER A 180 -3.06 6.66 -7.12
CA SER A 180 -4.47 6.29 -7.24
C SER A 180 -4.85 5.14 -6.31
N PHE A 181 -3.99 4.12 -6.18
CA PHE A 181 -4.20 3.03 -5.24
C PHE A 181 -4.29 3.54 -3.80
N LEU A 182 -3.30 4.31 -3.36
CA LEU A 182 -3.22 4.81 -1.98
C LEU A 182 -4.39 5.75 -1.65
N ILE A 183 -4.75 6.65 -2.58
CA ILE A 183 -5.93 7.52 -2.43
C ILE A 183 -7.20 6.68 -2.32
N ASN A 184 -7.35 5.64 -3.15
CA ASN A 184 -8.53 4.80 -3.11
C ASN A 184 -8.63 3.99 -1.80
N ILE A 185 -7.51 3.58 -1.21
CA ILE A 185 -7.50 3.01 0.15
C ILE A 185 -7.95 4.05 1.18
N SER A 186 -7.37 5.26 1.18
CA SER A 186 -7.73 6.34 2.11
C SER A 186 -9.23 6.67 2.05
N LYS A 187 -9.79 6.80 0.83
CA LYS A 187 -11.24 7.03 0.63
C LYS A 187 -12.11 5.93 1.22
N GLU A 188 -11.74 4.67 1.01
CA GLU A 188 -12.52 3.53 1.52
C GLU A 188 -12.44 3.41 3.04
N LEU A 189 -11.26 3.64 3.63
CA LEU A 189 -11.09 3.65 5.09
C LEU A 189 -11.92 4.76 5.73
N SER A 190 -11.93 5.95 5.14
CA SER A 190 -12.77 7.06 5.58
C SER A 190 -14.25 6.71 5.48
N LYS A 191 -14.70 6.23 4.31
CA LYS A 191 -16.12 5.89 4.07
C LYS A 191 -16.65 4.79 4.99
N ARG A 192 -15.85 3.77 5.28
CA ARG A 192 -16.30 2.57 6.01
C ARG A 192 -16.10 2.66 7.50
N TYR A 193 -15.03 3.31 7.94
CA TYR A 193 -14.56 3.26 9.32
C TYR A 193 -14.36 4.64 9.95
N GLY A 194 -14.64 5.73 9.22
CA GLY A 194 -14.43 7.11 9.69
C GLY A 194 -12.95 7.47 9.86
N ILE A 195 -12.04 6.70 9.26
CA ILE A 195 -10.58 6.92 9.39
C ILE A 195 -10.15 7.91 8.31
N LYS A 196 -9.87 9.15 8.71
CA LYS A 196 -9.26 10.15 7.82
C LYS A 196 -7.76 9.89 7.76
N SER A 197 -7.19 9.91 6.56
CA SER A 197 -5.76 9.66 6.42
C SER A 197 -5.06 10.51 5.37
N GLY A 198 -3.90 11.05 5.77
CA GLY A 198 -2.89 11.57 4.87
C GLY A 198 -2.00 10.46 4.32
N ILE A 199 -1.29 10.73 3.22
CA ILE A 199 -0.46 9.74 2.55
C ILE A 199 0.97 10.26 2.40
N ILE A 200 1.95 9.46 2.84
CA ILE A 200 3.37 9.66 2.57
C ILE A 200 3.89 8.44 1.83
N ASN A 201 4.48 8.67 0.66
CA ASN A 201 5.00 7.60 -0.20
C ASN A 201 6.51 7.74 -0.36
N TYR A 202 7.28 6.81 0.22
CA TYR A 202 8.72 6.72 0.06
C TYR A 202 9.01 5.87 -1.18
N VAL A 203 9.51 6.52 -2.21
CA VAL A 203 9.72 5.94 -3.54
C VAL A 203 11.21 5.70 -3.73
N ILE A 204 11.59 4.43 -3.83
CA ILE A 204 12.96 4.00 -4.08
C ILE A 204 13.30 4.28 -5.55
N LYS A 205 14.32 5.11 -5.78
CA LYS A 205 14.85 5.46 -7.10
C LYS A 205 16.33 5.06 -7.13
N LYS A 206 16.64 4.04 -7.92
CA LYS A 206 17.99 3.48 -8.11
C LYS A 206 18.61 4.00 -9.40
#